data_AF-A0A368FDF6-F1
#
_entry.id   AF-A0A368FDF6-F1
#
_cell.length_a   1.000
_cell.length_b   1.000
_cell.length_c   1.000
_cell.angle_alpha   90.00
_cell.angle_beta   90.00
_cell.angle_gamma   90.00
#
_symmetry.space_group_name_H-M   'P 1'
#
loop_
_entity.id
_entity.type
_entity.pdbx_description
1 polymer ?
#
loop_
_entity_poly.entity_id
_entity_poly.type
_entity_poly.pdbx_seq_one_letter_code
_entity_poly.pdbx_strand_id
1 'polypeptide(L)'
;MIFKIMDVPETGIDAKSVCETCQCPAEPWVCLTCYKAHCGRYVHEHALMHHLAEPSHSMALSLADLTVWCYPCEAYVHNEKLIPAKSSAHISKFGEAMPH
;
A
#
# COMPACT_ATOMS: atom_id res chain seq x y z
N MET A 1 3.54 20.18 -6.04
CA MET A 1 3.77 18.89 -5.35
C MET A 1 3.23 17.79 -6.24
N ILE A 2 4.06 16.83 -6.65
CA ILE A 2 3.65 15.74 -7.53
C ILE A 2 3.44 14.50 -6.65
N PHE A 3 2.19 14.07 -6.51
CA PHE A 3 1.85 12.77 -5.95
C PHE A 3 2.38 11.69 -6.90
N LYS A 4 3.37 10.91 -6.47
CA LYS A 4 4.03 9.92 -7.33
C LYS A 4 3.50 8.52 -7.02
N ILE A 5 2.63 8.00 -7.87
CA ILE A 5 2.31 6.57 -7.92
C ILE A 5 3.19 5.97 -9.03
N MET A 6 3.78 4.81 -8.77
CA MET A 6 4.56 4.06 -9.76
C MET A 6 3.77 2.87 -10.29
N ASP A 7 4.09 2.43 -11.49
CA ASP A 7 3.52 1.20 -12.05
C ASP A 7 3.83 0.00 -11.14
N VAL A 8 2.92 -0.98 -11.14
CA VAL A 8 3.09 -2.20 -10.34
C VAL A 8 4.33 -2.95 -10.82
N PRO A 9 5.24 -3.40 -9.93
CA PRO A 9 6.40 -4.19 -10.31
C PRO A 9 5.98 -5.46 -11.04
N GLU A 10 6.82 -5.99 -11.92
CA GLU A 10 6.54 -7.25 -12.64
C GLU A 10 6.29 -8.43 -11.68
N THR A 11 6.90 -8.39 -10.49
CA THR A 11 6.68 -9.37 -9.41
C THR A 11 5.31 -9.26 -8.74
N GLY A 12 4.57 -8.19 -9.00
CA GLY A 12 3.29 -7.88 -8.35
C GLY A 12 3.44 -7.41 -6.90
N ILE A 13 2.31 -7.33 -6.20
CA ILE A 13 2.21 -7.08 -4.76
C ILE A 13 1.94 -8.42 -4.06
N ASP A 14 2.76 -8.77 -3.07
CA ASP A 14 2.51 -9.94 -2.21
C ASP A 14 1.60 -9.57 -1.03
N ALA A 15 0.38 -10.11 -1.02
CA ALA A 15 -0.60 -9.91 0.05
C ALA A 15 -0.17 -10.51 1.41
N LYS A 16 0.88 -11.33 1.44
CA LYS A 16 1.47 -11.90 2.66
C LYS A 16 2.69 -11.12 3.15
N SER A 17 3.01 -9.99 2.52
CA SER A 17 4.12 -9.12 2.95
C SER A 17 3.98 -8.73 4.42
N VAL A 18 5.10 -8.71 5.14
CA VAL A 18 5.20 -8.25 6.52
C VAL A 18 5.90 -6.89 6.59
N CYS A 19 5.80 -6.20 7.72
CA CYS A 19 6.52 -4.96 7.90
C CYS A 19 8.04 -5.15 7.78
N GLU A 20 8.70 -4.45 6.86
CA GLU A 20 10.16 -4.55 6.67
C GLU A 20 10.95 -4.12 7.93
N THR A 21 10.39 -3.23 8.75
CA THR A 21 11.07 -2.67 9.92
C THR A 21 10.98 -3.58 11.14
N CYS A 22 9.79 -4.07 11.50
CA CYS A 22 9.58 -4.85 12.73
C CYS A 22 9.15 -6.31 12.49
N GLN A 23 9.03 -6.74 11.23
CA GLN A 23 8.62 -8.09 10.82
C GLN A 23 7.24 -8.51 11.32
N CYS A 24 6.43 -7.55 11.82
CA CYS A 24 5.06 -7.81 12.23
C CYS A 24 4.18 -8.06 11.00
N PRO A 25 3.40 -9.17 10.97
CA PRO A 25 2.47 -9.45 9.88
C PRO A 25 1.13 -8.72 10.04
N ALA A 26 0.90 -8.01 11.16
CA ALA A 26 -0.35 -7.33 11.43
C ALA A 26 -0.47 -6.03 10.63
N GLU A 27 -1.63 -5.86 10.00
CA GLU A 27 -2.02 -4.68 9.21
C GLU A 27 -0.88 -4.13 8.31
N PRO A 28 -0.39 -4.91 7.33
CA PRO A 28 0.65 -4.43 6.44
C PRO A 28 0.06 -3.48 5.38
N TRP A 29 0.77 -2.38 5.15
CA TRP A 29 0.49 -1.36 4.15
C TRP A 29 1.66 -1.28 3.17
N VAL A 30 1.36 -1.35 1.87
CA VAL A 30 2.36 -1.29 0.80
C VAL A 30 2.38 0.12 0.21
N CYS A 31 3.54 0.76 0.18
CA CYS A 31 3.73 2.06 -0.47
C CYS A 31 3.48 1.95 -1.98
N LEU A 32 2.66 2.85 -2.55
CA LEU A 32 2.37 2.86 -4.00
C LEU A 32 3.43 3.57 -4.86
N THR A 33 4.54 3.98 -4.24
CA THR A 33 5.69 4.58 -4.93
C THR A 33 6.88 3.63 -5.00
N CYS A 34 7.21 2.95 -3.89
CA CYS A 34 8.38 2.07 -3.81
C CYS A 34 8.06 0.61 -3.49
N TYR A 35 6.78 0.28 -3.28
CA TYR A 35 6.30 -1.08 -3.02
C TYR A 35 6.84 -1.78 -1.77
N LYS A 36 7.49 -1.02 -0.86
CA LYS A 36 7.87 -1.50 0.46
C LYS A 36 6.67 -1.66 1.38
N ALA A 37 6.70 -2.68 2.22
CA ALA A 37 5.63 -2.99 3.17
C ALA A 37 5.99 -2.53 4.59
N HIS A 38 5.07 -1.80 5.24
CA HIS A 38 5.22 -1.33 6.61
C HIS A 38 3.91 -1.53 7.39
N CYS A 39 4.00 -1.74 8.71
CA CYS A 39 2.80 -1.92 9.52
C CYS A 39 2.03 -0.61 9.70
N GLY A 40 0.71 -0.75 9.87
CA GLY A 40 -0.22 0.36 10.02
C GLY A 40 -0.08 1.16 11.31
N ARG A 41 -0.89 2.22 11.39
CA ARG A 41 -0.86 3.18 12.50
C ARG A 41 -1.20 2.58 13.87
N TYR A 42 -2.02 1.55 13.89
CA TYR A 42 -2.45 0.90 15.13
C TYR A 42 -1.49 -0.20 15.60
N VAL A 43 -0.41 -0.43 14.86
CA VAL A 43 0.62 -1.41 15.21
C VAL A 43 1.88 -0.69 15.72
N HIS A 44 2.71 -0.14 14.82
CA HIS A 44 3.91 0.64 15.18
C HIS A 44 4.13 1.86 14.25
N GLU A 45 3.13 2.24 13.45
CA GLU A 45 3.17 3.44 12.60
C GLU A 45 4.28 3.50 11.54
N HIS A 46 4.97 2.39 11.24
CA HIS A 46 6.07 2.39 10.27
C HIS A 46 5.66 2.86 8.86
N ALA A 47 4.41 2.66 8.44
CA ALA A 47 3.93 3.18 7.16
C ALA A 47 3.82 4.72 7.16
N LEU A 48 3.43 5.31 8.30
CA LEU A 48 3.42 6.76 8.49
C LEU A 48 4.85 7.30 8.59
N MET A 49 5.72 6.66 9.37
CA MET A 49 7.14 7.03 9.48
C MET A 49 7.84 6.99 8.12
N HIS A 50 7.51 5.99 7.29
CA HIS A 50 8.00 5.89 5.92
C HIS A 50 7.60 7.12 5.07
N HIS A 51 6.33 7.54 5.13
CA HIS A 51 5.88 8.76 4.45
C HIS A 51 6.56 10.02 4.99
N LEU A 52 6.73 10.15 6.31
CA LEU A 52 7.38 11.32 6.91
C LEU A 52 8.86 11.42 6.50
N ALA A 53 9.55 10.28 6.35
CA ALA A 53 10.92 10.23 5.86
C ALA A 53 11.03 10.52 4.35
N GLU A 54 10.02 10.11 3.57
CA GLU A 54 9.96 10.30 2.12
C GLU A 54 8.61 10.92 1.71
N PRO A 55 8.41 12.25 1.83
CA PRO A 55 7.09 12.88 1.62
C PRO A 55 6.48 12.67 0.22
N SER A 56 7.32 12.34 -0.77
CA SER A 56 6.86 11.98 -2.12
C SER A 56 6.13 10.63 -2.18
N HIS A 57 6.30 9.78 -1.17
CA HIS A 57 5.61 8.50 -0.99
C HIS A 57 4.28 8.74 -0.29
N SER A 58 3.35 9.34 -1.03
CA SER A 58 2.15 9.95 -0.43
C SER A 58 0.98 8.99 -0.20
N MET A 59 1.03 7.77 -0.73
CA MET A 59 -0.07 6.81 -0.65
C MET A 59 0.40 5.40 -0.33
N ALA A 60 -0.42 4.67 0.42
CA ALA A 60 -0.21 3.26 0.72
C ALA A 60 -1.50 2.45 0.60
N LEU A 61 -1.38 1.22 0.11
CA LEU A 61 -2.46 0.24 -0.02
C LEU A 61 -2.45 -0.70 1.20
N SER A 62 -3.57 -0.80 1.88
CA SER A 62 -3.80 -1.79 2.94
C SER A 62 -3.91 -3.19 2.34
N LEU A 63 -3.09 -4.14 2.80
CA LEU A 63 -3.23 -5.55 2.42
C LEU A 63 -4.34 -6.27 3.22
N ALA A 64 -4.93 -5.61 4.22
CA ALA A 64 -6.05 -6.16 5.00
C ALA A 64 -7.37 -6.08 4.22
N ASP A 65 -7.65 -4.95 3.58
CA ASP A 65 -8.95 -4.65 2.95
C ASP A 65 -8.84 -3.98 1.57
N LEU A 66 -7.63 -3.82 1.03
CA LEU A 66 -7.36 -3.23 -0.29
C LEU A 66 -7.84 -1.77 -0.43
N THR A 67 -7.99 -1.07 0.69
CA THR A 67 -8.20 0.38 0.73
C THR A 67 -6.89 1.13 0.54
N VAL A 68 -6.93 2.33 -0.04
CA VAL A 68 -5.74 3.17 -0.23
C VAL A 68 -5.89 4.40 0.65
N TRP A 69 -4.86 4.67 1.45
CA TRP A 69 -4.75 5.88 2.26
C TRP A 69 -3.85 6.89 1.57
N CYS A 70 -4.30 8.14 1.45
CA CYS A 70 -3.48 9.28 1.05
C CYS A 70 -3.09 10.07 2.29
N TYR A 71 -1.79 10.11 2.61
CA TYR A 71 -1.31 10.82 3.80
C TYR A 71 -1.58 12.34 3.75
N PRO A 72 -1.24 13.06 2.66
CA PRO A 72 -1.50 14.51 2.62
C PRO A 72 -2.98 14.88 2.53
N CYS A 73 -3.83 13.96 2.04
CA CYS A 73 -5.27 14.18 1.94
C CYS A 73 -6.00 13.86 3.24
N GLU A 74 -5.35 13.12 4.15
CA GLU A 74 -5.96 12.53 5.35
C GLU A 74 -7.26 11.77 5.04
N ALA A 75 -7.27 11.04 3.91
CA ALA A 75 -8.46 10.40 3.39
C ALA A 75 -8.17 9.07 2.71
N TYR A 76 -9.17 8.18 2.76
CA TYR A 76 -9.22 7.03 1.87
C TYR A 76 -9.57 7.50 0.46
N VAL A 77 -8.81 7.03 -0.52
CA VAL A 77 -8.95 7.46 -1.91
C VAL A 77 -9.24 6.28 -2.83
N HIS A 78 -10.03 6.56 -3.87
CA HIS A 78 -10.28 5.65 -4.97
C HIS A 78 -10.17 6.41 -6.28
N ASN A 79 -9.46 5.82 -7.25
CA ASN A 79 -9.23 6.38 -8.56
C ASN A 79 -8.82 5.26 -9.51
N GLU A 80 -9.08 5.41 -10.81
CA GLU A 80 -8.73 4.42 -11.84
C GLU A 80 -7.22 4.10 -11.85
N LYS A 81 -6.37 5.09 -11.55
CA LYS A 81 -4.91 4.89 -11.44
C LYS A 81 -4.49 3.90 -10.33
N LEU A 82 -5.37 3.64 -9.37
CA LEU A 82 -5.12 2.73 -8.25
C LEU A 82 -5.58 1.30 -8.56
N ILE A 83 -6.36 1.10 -9.63
CA ILE A 83 -6.91 -0.21 -10.01
C ILE A 83 -5.80 -1.25 -10.25
N PRO A 84 -4.69 -0.95 -10.96
CA PRO A 84 -3.64 -1.95 -11.18
C PRO A 84 -3.05 -2.51 -9.87
N ALA A 85 -2.73 -1.63 -8.91
CA ALA A 85 -2.19 -2.05 -7.62
C ALA A 85 -3.21 -2.83 -6.80
N LYS A 86 -4.46 -2.35 -6.76
CA LYS A 86 -5.57 -3.05 -6.10
C LYS A 86 -5.82 -4.45 -6.69
N SER A 87 -5.81 -4.56 -8.01
CA SER A 87 -6.00 -5.82 -8.73
C SER A 87 -4.85 -6.79 -8.47
N SER A 88 -3.60 -6.32 -8.52
CA SER A 88 -2.43 -7.15 -8.19
C SER A 88 -2.50 -7.72 -6.78
N ALA A 89 -2.83 -6.88 -5.79
CA ALA A 89 -3.00 -7.33 -4.41
C ALA A 89 -4.22 -8.26 -4.24
N HIS A 90 -5.32 -8.03 -4.96
CA HIS A 90 -6.50 -8.89 -4.95
C HIS A 90 -6.19 -10.29 -5.47
N ILE A 91 -5.49 -10.39 -6.62
CA ILE A 91 -5.06 -11.66 -7.19
C ILE A 91 -4.13 -12.39 -6.23
N SER A 92 -3.16 -11.69 -5.63
CA SER A 92 -2.27 -12.29 -4.63
C SER A 92 -3.02 -12.80 -3.39
N LYS A 93 -4.05 -12.07 -2.94
CA LYS A 93 -4.79 -12.37 -1.72
C LYS A 93 -5.83 -13.49 -1.88
N PHE A 94 -6.55 -13.49 -3.01
CA PHE A 94 -7.73 -14.32 -3.21
C PHE A 94 -7.61 -15.30 -4.37
N GLY A 95 -6.60 -15.16 -5.24
CA GLY A 95 -6.41 -16.02 -6.41
C GLY A 95 -7.31 -15.67 -7.60
N GLU A 96 -8.00 -14.54 -7.57
CA GLU A 96 -8.92 -14.10 -8.62
C GLU A 96 -8.83 -12.59 -8.88
N ALA A 97 -9.33 -12.14 -10.04
CA ALA A 97 -9.37 -10.74 -10.40
C ALA A 97 -10.32 -9.94 -9.48
N MET A 98 -10.05 -8.65 -9.31
CA MET A 98 -10.93 -7.77 -8.53
C MET A 98 -12.31 -7.67 -9.21
N PRO A 99 -13.43 -7.83 -8.47
CA PRO A 99 -14.76 -7.66 -9.02
C PRO A 99 -14.98 -6.24 -9.56
N HIS A 100 -15.74 -6.13 -10.66
CA HIS A 100 -16.09 -4.87 -11.31
C HIS A 100 -17.20 -4.11 -10.58
#